data_AF-A0A9D9HZX5-F1
#
_entry.id   AF-A0A9D9HZX5-F1
#
_cell.length_a   1.000
_cell.length_b   1.000
_cell.length_c   1.000
_cell.angle_alpha   90.00
_cell.angle_beta   90.00
_cell.angle_gamma   90.00
#
_symmetry.space_group_name_H-M   'P 1'
#
loop_
_entity.id
_entity.type
_entity.pdbx_description
1 polymer ?
#
loop_
_entity_poly.entity_id
_entity_poly.type
_entity_poly.pdbx_seq_one_letter_code
_entity_poly.pdbx_strand_id
1 'polypeptide(L)'
;MKKLIIVLTISTLFVATLSVTTFAQESSDSWKVMECGDAQISSYQSIPELPNIEPNWEDSSIISKASSIQVNVQSPLETSWRNNYSDYYYQANRVVERIDDYLSSKFGIDFYSVSQPHWSTKTTSSSGNVLSDAKNNVGKGNADLMIAFAGALVDTSTSATFGVAYLGQPYALVFDHN
;
A
#
# COMPACT_ATOMS: atom_id res chain seq x y z
N MET A 1 -68.44 30.39 -19.18
CA MET A 1 -67.08 30.71 -19.69
C MET A 1 -66.05 30.09 -18.76
N LYS A 2 -64.93 29.64 -19.36
CA LYS A 2 -63.72 29.03 -18.77
C LYS A 2 -63.72 27.50 -18.58
N LYS A 3 -62.90 26.88 -19.44
CA LYS A 3 -62.36 25.51 -19.44
C LYS A 3 -61.50 25.27 -18.20
N LEU A 4 -61.26 24.02 -17.82
CA LEU A 4 -59.92 23.41 -17.67
C LEU A 4 -60.04 21.99 -17.04
N ILE A 5 -59.73 20.94 -17.82
CA ILE A 5 -58.51 20.10 -17.76
C ILE A 5 -58.64 18.91 -16.79
N ILE A 6 -58.73 17.72 -17.40
CA ILE A 6 -58.57 16.39 -16.79
C ILE A 6 -57.07 16.12 -16.66
N VAL A 7 -56.60 15.76 -15.47
CA VAL A 7 -55.32 15.06 -15.27
C VAL A 7 -55.54 13.94 -14.26
N LEU A 8 -55.48 12.71 -14.75
CA LEU A 8 -55.49 11.49 -13.95
C LEU A 8 -54.03 11.05 -13.77
N THR A 9 -53.48 11.22 -12.57
CA THR A 9 -52.10 10.82 -12.27
C THR A 9 -52.07 9.35 -11.86
N ILE A 10 -51.54 8.49 -12.72
CA ILE A 10 -51.28 7.08 -12.41
C ILE A 10 -49.93 7.01 -11.70
N SER A 11 -49.94 6.81 -10.38
CA SER A 11 -48.73 6.46 -9.61
C SER A 11 -48.43 4.97 -9.78
N THR A 12 -47.61 4.62 -10.76
CA THR A 12 -46.96 3.29 -10.81
C THR A 12 -45.75 3.29 -9.88
N LEU A 13 -45.89 2.60 -8.76
CA LEU A 13 -44.81 2.28 -7.82
C LEU A 13 -43.98 1.13 -8.40
N PHE A 14 -42.86 1.43 -9.07
CA PHE A 14 -41.84 0.45 -9.39
C PHE A 14 -40.88 0.33 -8.19
N VAL A 15 -41.08 -0.68 -7.34
CA VAL A 15 -40.06 -1.11 -6.37
C VAL A 15 -39.11 -2.03 -7.09
N ALA A 16 -38.03 -1.48 -7.67
CA ALA A 16 -36.90 -2.28 -8.10
C ALA A 16 -36.11 -2.68 -6.84
N THR A 17 -36.24 -3.95 -6.43
CA THR A 17 -35.37 -4.56 -5.43
C THR A 17 -33.98 -4.73 -6.04
N LEU A 18 -33.12 -3.71 -5.90
CA LEU A 18 -31.69 -3.84 -6.12
C LEU A 18 -31.11 -4.59 -4.93
N SER A 19 -30.98 -5.91 -5.06
CA SER A 19 -30.14 -6.72 -4.19
C SER A 19 -28.68 -6.33 -4.46
N VAL A 20 -28.20 -5.28 -3.82
CA VAL A 20 -26.76 -5.01 -3.75
C VAL A 20 -26.16 -6.10 -2.88
N THR A 21 -25.35 -6.97 -3.49
CA THR A 21 -24.45 -7.84 -2.73
C THR A 21 -23.46 -6.93 -2.02
N THR A 22 -23.74 -6.57 -0.77
CA THR A 22 -22.73 -6.04 0.14
C THR A 22 -21.74 -7.17 0.35
N PHE A 23 -20.56 -7.06 -0.27
CA PHE A 23 -19.39 -7.72 0.30
C PHE A 23 -19.17 -7.01 1.63
N ALA A 24 -19.34 -7.74 2.75
CA ALA A 24 -18.92 -7.24 4.03
C ALA A 24 -17.42 -6.94 3.91
N GLN A 25 -17.07 -5.65 3.85
CA GLN A 25 -15.69 -5.22 3.94
C GLN A 25 -15.19 -5.68 5.30
N GLU A 26 -14.32 -6.67 5.32
CA GLU A 26 -13.67 -7.12 6.55
C GLU A 26 -13.00 -5.88 7.16
N SER A 27 -13.43 -5.48 8.36
CA SER A 27 -12.86 -4.31 9.00
C SER A 27 -11.39 -4.60 9.29
N SER A 28 -10.49 -3.78 8.74
CA SER A 28 -9.07 -3.86 9.07
C SER A 28 -8.78 -3.56 10.54
N ASP A 29 -9.76 -3.07 11.31
CA ASP A 29 -9.61 -2.78 12.73
C ASP A 29 -9.27 -4.04 13.54
N SER A 30 -9.56 -5.23 13.02
CA SER A 30 -9.19 -6.51 13.65
C SER A 30 -7.84 -7.07 13.20
N TRP A 31 -7.18 -6.48 12.20
CA TRP A 31 -5.91 -6.99 11.71
C TRP A 31 -4.77 -6.59 12.63
N LYS A 32 -3.95 -7.57 13.00
CA LYS A 32 -2.79 -7.34 13.86
C LYS A 32 -1.74 -6.53 13.10
N VAL A 33 -1.34 -5.40 13.68
CA VAL A 33 -0.26 -4.55 13.16
C VAL A 33 1.08 -5.03 13.70
N MET A 34 2.09 -5.08 12.83
CA MET A 34 3.48 -5.34 13.16
C MET A 34 4.29 -4.09 12.84
N GLU A 35 4.88 -3.46 13.86
CA GLU A 35 5.67 -2.24 13.72
C GLU A 35 7.16 -2.54 13.87
N CYS A 36 7.96 -1.95 12.98
CA CYS A 36 9.41 -1.93 13.05
C CYS A 36 9.84 -0.56 13.55
N GLY A 37 10.18 -0.47 14.83
CA GLY A 37 10.73 0.72 15.48
C GLY A 37 12.16 0.50 15.95
N ASP A 38 12.74 1.57 16.49
CA ASP A 38 14.07 1.60 17.12
C ASP A 38 14.30 0.48 18.16
N ALA A 39 13.34 0.25 19.05
CA ALA A 39 13.42 -0.81 20.07
C ALA A 39 13.53 -2.20 19.43
N GLN A 40 12.80 -2.45 18.34
CA GLN A 40 12.78 -3.72 17.65
C GLN A 40 14.06 -3.94 16.82
N ILE A 41 14.57 -2.92 16.13
CA ILE A 41 15.84 -3.01 15.38
C ILE A 41 16.99 -3.45 16.29
N SER A 42 17.05 -2.94 17.52
CA SER A 42 18.09 -3.33 18.48
C SER A 42 18.04 -4.81 18.89
N SER A 43 16.89 -5.47 18.70
CA SER A 43 16.64 -6.86 19.09
C SER A 43 16.75 -7.86 17.93
N TYR A 44 16.69 -7.41 16.68
CA TYR A 44 16.79 -8.28 15.51
C TYR A 44 18.26 -8.55 15.15
N GLN A 45 18.82 -9.63 15.70
CA GLN A 45 20.19 -10.09 15.38
C GLN A 45 20.35 -10.68 13.97
N SER A 46 19.28 -10.76 13.16
CA SER A 46 19.30 -11.43 11.85
C SER A 46 18.45 -10.71 10.81
N ILE A 47 18.49 -9.37 10.76
CA ILE A 47 17.98 -8.67 9.57
C ILE A 47 18.92 -9.05 8.43
N PRO A 48 18.44 -9.64 7.33
CA PRO A 48 19.28 -9.86 6.18
C PRO A 48 19.87 -8.51 5.75
N GLU A 49 21.19 -8.41 5.68
CA GLU A 49 21.81 -7.23 5.10
C GLU A 49 21.40 -7.18 3.62
N LEU A 50 20.42 -6.33 3.33
CA LEU A 50 20.13 -5.94 1.96
C LEU A 50 21.34 -5.11 1.49
N PRO A 51 22.00 -5.48 0.39
CA PRO A 51 23.15 -4.74 -0.06
C PRO A 51 22.73 -3.30 -0.33
N ASN A 52 23.37 -2.33 0.34
CA ASN A 52 23.13 -0.90 0.12
C ASN A 52 23.84 -0.43 -1.17
N ILE A 53 23.57 -1.12 -2.27
CA ILE A 53 24.08 -0.85 -3.62
C ILE A 53 22.90 -0.42 -4.50
N GLU A 54 23.18 0.14 -5.69
CA GLU A 54 22.11 0.29 -6.69
C GLU A 54 21.55 -1.10 -7.03
N PRO A 55 20.21 -1.24 -7.10
CA PRO A 55 19.61 -2.51 -7.47
C PRO A 55 20.06 -2.95 -8.87
N ASN A 56 20.08 -4.26 -9.09
CA ASN A 56 20.23 -4.76 -10.44
C ASN A 56 18.91 -4.58 -11.17
N TRP A 57 18.90 -3.68 -12.16
CA TRP A 57 17.74 -3.42 -13.00
C TRP A 57 17.56 -4.55 -14.02
N GLU A 58 17.28 -5.76 -13.54
CA GLU A 58 17.05 -6.96 -14.34
C GLU A 58 15.63 -6.94 -14.91
N ASP A 59 15.36 -5.99 -15.81
CA ASP A 59 14.19 -6.10 -16.68
C ASP A 59 14.43 -7.28 -17.64
N SER A 60 13.86 -8.44 -17.30
CA SER A 60 13.56 -9.56 -18.19
C SER A 60 14.65 -10.58 -18.59
N SER A 61 15.73 -10.75 -17.83
CA SER A 61 16.58 -11.94 -18.00
C SER A 61 15.97 -13.14 -17.25
N ILE A 62 15.05 -13.85 -17.91
CA ILE A 62 14.40 -15.06 -17.37
C ILE A 62 15.45 -16.17 -17.21
N ILE A 63 16.09 -16.24 -16.06
CA ILE A 63 16.97 -17.34 -15.68
C ILE A 63 16.10 -18.41 -14.99
N SER A 64 15.50 -19.29 -15.80
CA SER A 64 14.66 -20.42 -15.40
C SER A 64 13.21 -20.09 -14.99
N LYS A 65 12.36 -19.97 -16.01
CA LYS A 65 10.89 -19.86 -16.03
C LYS A 65 10.09 -20.92 -15.23
N ALA A 66 10.74 -21.84 -14.54
CA ALA A 66 10.09 -23.02 -13.96
C ALA A 66 9.66 -22.87 -12.50
N SER A 67 10.04 -21.79 -11.79
CA SER A 67 9.65 -21.62 -10.39
C SER A 67 9.58 -20.17 -9.85
N SER A 68 9.73 -19.13 -10.69
CA SER A 68 9.64 -17.76 -10.18
C SER A 68 8.20 -17.35 -9.86
N ILE A 69 7.99 -16.76 -8.68
CA ILE A 69 6.70 -16.23 -8.23
C ILE A 69 6.73 -14.72 -8.46
N GLN A 70 6.01 -14.25 -9.48
CA GLN A 70 5.84 -12.82 -9.70
C GLN A 70 4.81 -12.25 -8.72
N VAL A 71 5.15 -11.14 -8.07
CA VAL A 71 4.30 -10.40 -7.13
C VAL A 71 4.19 -8.97 -7.61
N ASN A 72 3.01 -8.57 -8.04
CA ASN A 72 2.74 -7.20 -8.45
C ASN A 72 2.63 -6.29 -7.23
N VAL A 73 3.37 -5.19 -7.21
CA VAL A 73 3.44 -4.23 -6.08
C VAL A 73 2.84 -2.89 -6.50
N GLN A 74 1.78 -2.47 -5.82
CA GLN A 74 1.31 -1.09 -5.88
C GLN A 74 1.98 -0.27 -4.78
N SER A 75 2.55 0.87 -5.15
CA SER A 75 3.40 1.67 -4.26
C SER A 75 2.87 3.09 -4.03
N PRO A 76 1.84 3.28 -3.18
CA PRO A 76 1.33 4.61 -2.87
C PRO A 76 2.39 5.54 -2.28
N LEU A 77 2.52 6.74 -2.83
CA LEU A 77 3.54 7.73 -2.43
C LEU A 77 2.89 8.87 -1.65
N GLU A 78 3.21 9.02 -0.37
CA GLU A 78 2.66 10.07 0.51
C GLU A 78 3.28 11.44 0.19
N THR A 79 2.61 12.54 0.55
CA THR A 79 3.12 13.89 0.31
C THR A 79 4.49 14.15 0.94
N SER A 80 4.73 13.69 2.16
CA SER A 80 6.04 13.77 2.82
C SER A 80 7.14 13.07 2.02
N TRP A 81 6.89 11.86 1.52
CA TRP A 81 7.82 11.15 0.64
C TRP A 81 8.13 11.96 -0.62
N ARG A 82 7.08 12.45 -1.30
CA ARG A 82 7.25 13.23 -2.53
C ARG A 82 7.96 14.57 -2.31
N ASN A 83 7.92 15.10 -1.08
CA ASN A 83 8.64 16.32 -0.72
C ASN A 83 10.11 16.06 -0.36
N ASN A 84 10.48 14.85 0.06
CA ASN A 84 11.86 14.48 0.37
C ASN A 84 12.73 14.32 -0.88
N TYR A 85 12.13 13.93 -2.01
CA TYR A 85 12.85 13.57 -3.23
C TYR A 85 12.36 14.31 -4.46
N SER A 86 13.26 14.86 -5.27
CA SER A 86 12.93 15.38 -6.60
C SER A 86 12.55 14.28 -7.60
N ASP A 87 13.03 13.06 -7.35
CA ASP A 87 12.90 11.84 -8.16
C ASP A 87 12.12 10.76 -7.40
N TYR A 88 11.08 11.15 -6.66
CA TYR A 88 10.35 10.30 -5.72
C TYR A 88 9.81 8.97 -6.31
N TYR A 89 9.50 8.91 -7.61
CA TYR A 89 9.11 7.67 -8.29
C TYR A 89 10.28 6.69 -8.35
N TYR A 90 11.46 7.18 -8.75
CA TYR A 90 12.69 6.39 -8.83
C TYR A 90 13.08 5.85 -7.47
N GLN A 91 13.07 6.70 -6.44
CA GLN A 91 13.49 6.29 -5.09
C GLN A 91 12.58 5.19 -4.53
N ALA A 92 11.27 5.28 -4.77
CA ALA A 92 10.33 4.26 -4.30
C ALA A 92 10.53 2.95 -5.07
N ASN A 93 10.76 3.04 -6.38
CA ASN A 93 11.04 1.86 -7.19
C ASN A 93 12.35 1.19 -6.76
N ARG A 94 13.41 1.97 -6.55
CA ARG A 94 14.71 1.51 -6.07
C ARG A 94 14.62 0.72 -4.76
N VAL A 95 13.72 1.09 -3.84
CA VAL A 95 13.49 0.30 -2.61
C VAL A 95 12.81 -1.03 -2.94
N VAL A 96 11.82 -1.05 -3.83
CA VAL A 96 11.16 -2.28 -4.28
C VAL A 96 12.15 -3.21 -4.97
N GLU A 97 12.98 -2.70 -5.88
CA GLU A 97 14.01 -3.50 -6.59
C GLU A 97 15.07 -4.06 -5.64
N ARG A 98 15.48 -3.33 -4.60
CA ARG A 98 16.42 -3.88 -3.61
C ARG A 98 15.83 -5.05 -2.83
N ILE A 99 14.52 -5.00 -2.58
CA ILE A 99 13.80 -6.11 -1.95
C ILE A 99 13.68 -7.26 -2.95
N ASP A 100 13.38 -6.95 -4.22
CA ASP A 100 13.34 -7.90 -5.32
C ASP A 100 14.65 -8.71 -5.44
N ASP A 101 15.78 -8.03 -5.63
CA ASP A 101 17.11 -8.65 -5.77
C ASP A 101 17.36 -9.72 -4.69
N TYR A 102 17.01 -9.40 -3.44
CA TYR A 102 17.15 -10.32 -2.33
C TYR A 102 16.15 -11.48 -2.38
N LEU A 103 14.87 -11.19 -2.61
CA LEU A 103 13.80 -12.19 -2.66
C LEU A 103 13.96 -13.14 -3.84
N SER A 104 14.38 -12.64 -4.99
CA SER A 104 14.67 -13.40 -6.20
C SER A 104 15.83 -14.34 -5.95
N SER A 105 16.95 -13.82 -5.41
CA SER A 105 18.13 -14.62 -5.09
C SER A 105 17.88 -15.73 -4.05
N LYS A 106 17.03 -15.48 -3.05
CA LYS A 106 16.83 -16.41 -1.93
C LYS A 106 15.65 -17.34 -2.10
N PHE A 107 14.59 -16.87 -2.74
CA PHE A 107 13.28 -17.53 -2.76
C PHE A 107 12.68 -17.65 -4.17
N GLY A 108 13.30 -17.06 -5.20
CA GLY A 108 12.73 -17.01 -6.55
C GLY A 108 11.46 -16.17 -6.62
N ILE A 109 11.28 -15.21 -5.70
CA ILE A 109 10.15 -14.27 -5.73
C ILE A 109 10.61 -13.02 -6.45
N ASP A 110 9.81 -12.57 -7.42
CA ASP A 110 10.09 -11.43 -8.30
C ASP A 110 9.05 -10.33 -8.03
N PHE A 111 9.48 -9.20 -7.48
CA PHE A 111 8.63 -8.05 -7.19
C PHE A 111 8.57 -7.12 -8.40
N TYR A 112 7.37 -6.90 -8.92
CA TYR A 112 7.14 -6.05 -10.06
C TYR A 112 6.30 -4.83 -9.69
N SER A 113 6.90 -3.63 -9.75
CA SER A 113 6.21 -2.37 -9.45
C SER A 113 5.22 -2.01 -10.55
N VAL A 114 3.92 -2.07 -10.26
CA VAL A 114 2.86 -1.87 -11.27
C VAL A 114 2.33 -0.44 -11.33
N SER A 115 2.29 0.27 -10.19
CA SER A 115 1.83 1.65 -10.15
C SER A 115 2.27 2.35 -8.87
N GLN A 116 2.39 3.68 -8.94
CA GLN A 116 2.84 4.53 -7.84
C GLN A 116 1.87 5.69 -7.59
N PRO A 117 0.61 5.41 -7.19
CA PRO A 117 -0.41 6.43 -6.98
C PRO A 117 -0.04 7.40 -5.86
N HIS A 118 -0.49 8.65 -5.95
CA HIS A 118 -0.28 9.63 -4.89
C HIS A 118 -1.36 9.54 -3.83
N TRP A 119 -0.98 9.77 -2.58
CA TRP A 119 -1.92 9.95 -1.48
C TRP A 119 -1.42 11.01 -0.50
N SER A 120 -2.29 11.40 0.42
CA SER A 120 -1.98 12.36 1.48
C SER A 120 -2.71 11.94 2.73
N THR A 121 -1.98 11.57 3.77
CA THR A 121 -2.62 11.12 5.00
C THR A 121 -3.25 12.29 5.74
N LYS A 122 -4.40 12.03 6.37
CA LYS A 122 -5.04 12.97 7.31
C LYS A 122 -4.80 12.60 8.78
N THR A 123 -4.08 11.51 9.02
CA THR A 123 -3.84 10.94 10.34
C THR A 123 -2.37 10.57 10.47
N THR A 124 -1.77 10.99 11.58
CA THR A 124 -0.36 10.71 11.92
C THR A 124 -0.22 10.24 13.37
N SER A 125 -1.33 9.85 14.01
CA SER A 125 -1.35 9.51 15.44
C SER A 125 -0.66 8.19 15.78
N SER A 126 -0.58 7.26 14.81
CA SER A 126 0.13 5.98 14.95
C SER A 126 0.45 5.42 13.57
N SER A 127 1.48 4.57 13.48
CA SER A 127 1.91 3.98 12.21
C SER A 127 0.82 3.12 11.57
N GLY A 128 0.09 2.33 12.37
CA GLY A 128 -1.06 1.56 11.94
C GLY A 128 -2.21 2.41 11.38
N ASN A 129 -2.42 3.63 11.91
CA ASN A 129 -3.42 4.54 11.37
C ASN A 129 -3.00 5.09 10.00
N VAL A 130 -1.70 5.38 9.82
CA VAL A 130 -1.18 5.80 8.51
C VAL A 130 -1.34 4.65 7.49
N LEU A 131 -0.98 3.42 7.85
CA LEU A 131 -1.18 2.25 6.99
C LEU A 131 -2.65 2.02 6.64
N SER A 132 -3.55 2.16 7.62
CA SER A 132 -5.00 2.04 7.42
C SER A 132 -5.51 3.10 6.44
N ASP A 133 -5.06 4.35 6.57
CA ASP A 133 -5.44 5.44 5.67
C ASP A 133 -4.93 5.19 4.25
N ALA A 134 -3.69 4.69 4.07
CA ALA A 134 -3.15 4.32 2.75
C ALA A 134 -4.02 3.23 2.10
N LYS A 135 -4.34 2.20 2.88
CA LYS A 135 -5.14 1.06 2.46
C LYS A 135 -6.56 1.47 2.07
N ASN A 136 -7.18 2.39 2.82
CA ASN A 136 -8.56 2.84 2.58
C ASN A 136 -8.66 3.83 1.41
N ASN A 137 -7.69 4.72 1.23
CA ASN A 137 -7.72 5.73 0.17
C ASN A 137 -7.23 5.18 -1.18
N VAL A 138 -6.26 4.25 -1.15
CA VAL A 138 -5.62 3.73 -2.37
C VAL A 138 -5.66 2.20 -2.40
N GLY A 139 -5.21 1.56 -1.33
CA GLY A 139 -5.11 0.10 -1.27
C GLY A 139 -4.12 -0.48 -2.28
N LYS A 140 -4.24 -1.80 -2.51
CA LYS A 140 -3.40 -2.53 -3.49
C LYS A 140 -3.96 -2.51 -4.91
N GLY A 141 -5.19 -2.04 -5.11
CA GLY A 141 -5.89 -2.16 -6.39
C GLY A 141 -5.92 -3.60 -6.90
N ASN A 142 -5.53 -3.79 -8.17
CA ASN A 142 -5.39 -5.10 -8.80
C ASN A 142 -4.02 -5.77 -8.57
N ALA A 143 -3.12 -5.13 -7.80
CA ALA A 143 -1.82 -5.71 -7.45
C ALA A 143 -1.95 -6.80 -6.38
N ASP A 144 -0.88 -7.57 -6.20
CA ASP A 144 -0.81 -8.65 -5.21
C ASP A 144 -0.46 -8.10 -3.82
N LEU A 145 0.37 -7.06 -3.77
CA LEU A 145 0.87 -6.41 -2.55
C LEU A 145 0.76 -4.88 -2.65
N MET A 146 0.52 -4.22 -1.52
CA MET A 146 0.75 -2.78 -1.37
C MET A 146 1.98 -2.53 -0.49
N ILE A 147 2.94 -1.76 -0.99
CA ILE A 147 4.03 -1.19 -0.20
C ILE A 147 3.95 0.33 -0.33
N ALA A 148 3.33 0.98 0.64
CA ALA A 148 3.24 2.45 0.65
C ALA A 148 4.54 3.07 1.17
N PHE A 149 4.79 4.31 0.77
CA PHE A 149 5.98 5.09 1.15
C PHE A 149 5.58 6.45 1.73
N ALA A 150 6.13 6.78 2.89
CA ALA A 150 5.95 8.06 3.58
C ALA A 150 7.27 8.54 4.22
N GLY A 151 7.37 9.81 4.56
CA GLY A 151 8.43 10.31 5.45
C GLY A 151 8.13 9.98 6.92
N ALA A 152 8.96 10.45 7.85
CA ALA A 152 8.87 10.23 9.29
C ALA A 152 7.64 10.90 9.96
N LEU A 153 6.43 10.46 9.58
CA LEU A 153 5.16 11.09 9.99
C LEU A 153 4.76 10.78 11.42
N VAL A 154 5.26 9.70 12.00
CA VAL A 154 4.84 9.15 13.31
C VAL A 154 5.95 9.18 14.35
N ASP A 155 7.07 9.80 14.00
CA ASP A 155 8.22 9.92 14.89
C ASP A 155 7.92 10.85 16.06
N THR A 156 8.57 10.55 17.18
CA THR A 156 8.57 11.40 18.35
C THR A 156 9.99 11.88 18.64
N SER A 157 10.17 12.80 19.59
CA SER A 157 11.50 13.24 20.03
C SER A 157 12.38 12.10 20.59
N THR A 158 11.80 10.94 20.87
CA THR A 158 12.49 9.82 21.55
C THR A 158 12.31 8.48 20.85
N SER A 159 11.61 8.41 19.72
CA SER A 159 11.35 7.14 19.03
C SER A 159 11.14 7.32 17.53
N ALA A 160 11.70 6.40 16.75
CA ALA A 160 11.52 6.33 15.30
C ALA A 160 10.80 5.05 14.88
N THR A 161 9.88 5.16 13.91
CA THR A 161 9.23 4.00 13.27
C THR A 161 9.66 3.89 11.82
N PHE A 162 10.29 2.80 11.42
CA PHE A 162 10.85 2.58 10.08
C PHE A 162 9.87 1.88 9.13
N GLY A 163 8.91 1.14 9.67
CA GLY A 163 7.89 0.52 8.85
C GLY A 163 6.80 -0.16 9.66
N VAL A 164 5.72 -0.49 8.97
CA VAL A 164 4.56 -1.14 9.55
C VAL A 164 3.88 -2.04 8.53
N ALA A 165 3.39 -3.19 8.95
CA ALA A 165 2.63 -4.10 8.11
C ALA A 165 1.48 -4.77 8.88
N TYR A 166 0.45 -5.20 8.17
CA TYR A 166 -0.57 -6.07 8.74
C TYR A 166 -0.11 -7.54 8.68
N LEU A 167 -0.16 -8.25 9.80
CA LEU A 167 0.23 -9.65 9.87
C LEU A 167 -0.72 -10.52 9.03
N GLY A 168 -0.15 -11.26 8.07
CA GLY A 168 -0.90 -12.15 7.18
C GLY A 168 -1.73 -11.43 6.12
N GLN A 169 -1.44 -10.15 5.87
CA GLN A 169 -2.20 -9.32 4.94
C GLN A 169 -1.25 -8.57 3.97
N PRO A 170 -1.69 -8.29 2.74
CA PRO A 170 -0.83 -7.78 1.67
C PRO A 170 -0.66 -6.25 1.72
N TYR A 171 -0.37 -5.70 2.89
CA TYR A 171 -0.25 -4.25 3.07
C TYR A 171 0.89 -3.93 4.04
N ALA A 172 1.82 -3.12 3.55
CA ALA A 172 2.91 -2.56 4.31
C ALA A 172 3.08 -1.07 3.98
N LEU A 173 3.74 -0.35 4.88
CA LEU A 173 4.13 1.04 4.75
C LEU A 173 5.56 1.18 5.28
N VAL A 174 6.42 1.81 4.47
CA VAL A 174 7.81 2.14 4.80
C VAL A 174 7.88 3.62 5.10
N PHE A 175 8.59 3.95 6.18
CA PHE A 175 8.86 5.34 6.57
C PHE A 175 10.32 5.69 6.27
N ASP A 176 10.50 6.87 5.69
CA ASP A 176 11.79 7.44 5.35
C ASP A 176 12.19 8.53 6.35
N HIS A 177 13.44 8.47 6.80
CA HIS A 177 13.95 9.20 7.97
C HIS A 177 15.01 10.24 7.66
N ASN A 178 15.46 10.39 6.40
CA ASN A 178 16.55 11.28 5.95
C ASN A 178 17.86 11.19 6.76
#